data_AF-A0A806KKB9-F1
#
_entry.id   AF-A0A806KKB9-F1
#
_cell.length_a   1.000
_cell.length_b   1.000
_cell.length_c   1.000
_cell.angle_alpha   90.00
_cell.angle_beta   90.00
_cell.angle_gamma   90.00
#
_symmetry.space_group_name_H-M   'P 1'
#
loop_
_entity.id
_entity.type
_entity.pdbx_description
1 polymer ?
#
loop_
_entity_poly.entity_id
_entity_poly.type
_entity_poly.pdbx_seq_one_letter_code
_entity_poly.pdbx_strand_id
1 'polypeptide(L)' 'MVNEATITKLYEMKLSAMAASYRQQMDEKGTAKLSFDERFGLLVDHEWDTRKTTA' A
#
# COMPACT_ATOMS: atom_id res chain seq x y z
N MET A 1 15.27 -0.31 -5.92
CA MET A 1 15.91 -0.33 -4.59
C MET A 1 15.14 0.44 -3.52
N VAL A 2 14.64 1.67 -3.75
CA VAL A 2 13.90 2.43 -2.71
C VAL A 2 12.57 1.75 -2.31
N ASN A 3 11.85 1.16 -3.26
CA ASN A 3 10.52 0.57 -2.99
C ASN A 3 10.58 -0.70 -2.15
N GLU A 4 11.59 -1.55 -2.34
CA GLU A 4 11.75 -2.80 -1.57
C GLU A 4 11.99 -2.50 -0.08
N ALA A 5 12.81 -1.49 0.24
CA ALA A 5 13.03 -1.08 1.63
C ALA A 5 11.74 -0.56 2.28
N THR A 6 10.90 0.19 1.54
CA THR A 6 9.59 0.63 2.02
C THR A 6 8.65 -0.55 2.26
N ILE A 7 8.57 -1.49 1.32
CA ILE A 7 7.74 -2.69 1.44
C ILE A 7 8.13 -3.51 2.67
N THR A 8 9.43 -3.73 2.90
CA THR A 8 9.94 -4.42 4.09
C THR A 8 9.51 -3.71 5.39
N LYS A 9 9.68 -2.39 5.47
CA LYS A 9 9.26 -1.61 6.65
C LYS A 9 7.75 -1.70 6.90
N LEU A 10 6.94 -1.69 5.85
CA LEU A 10 5.49 -1.87 5.99
C LEU A 10 5.14 -3.23 6.59
N TYR A 11 5.80 -4.31 6.15
CA TYR A 11 5.64 -5.63 6.77
C TYR A 11 6.10 -5.66 8.23
N GLU A 12 7.24 -5.06 8.57
CA GLU A 12 7.74 -4.95 9.94
C GLU A 12 6.77 -4.20 10.86
N MET A 13 6.09 -3.18 10.33
CA MET A 13 5.06 -2.41 11.03
C MET A 13 3.69 -3.12 11.10
N LYS A 14 3.59 -4.36 10.60
CA LYS A 14 2.33 -5.13 10.48
C LYS A 14 1.29 -4.46 9.58
N LEU A 15 1.73 -3.71 8.57
CA LEU A 15 0.90 -3.07 7.54
C LEU A 15 0.94 -3.91 6.24
N SER A 16 0.62 -5.21 6.36
CA SER A 16 0.83 -6.20 5.29
C SER A 16 -0.08 -5.98 4.08
N ALA A 17 -1.31 -5.51 4.28
CA ALA A 17 -2.23 -5.22 3.19
C ALA A 17 -1.86 -3.92 2.46
N MET A 18 -1.37 -2.91 3.19
CA MET A 18 -0.75 -1.72 2.60
C MET A 18 0.48 -2.10 1.76
N ALA A 19 1.36 -2.98 2.26
CA ALA A 19 2.56 -3.43 1.55
C ALA A 19 2.22 -4.12 0.21
N ALA A 20 1.23 -5.01 0.21
CA ALA A 20 0.77 -5.70 -0.98
C ALA A 20 0.19 -4.73 -2.02
N SER A 21 -0.70 -3.82 -1.59
CA SER A 21 -1.30 -2.81 -2.47
C SER A 21 -0.25 -1.84 -3.04
N TYR A 22 0.72 -1.42 -2.23
CA TYR A 22 1.82 -0.56 -2.67
C TYR A 22 2.65 -1.22 -3.77
N ARG A 23 2.94 -2.52 -3.64
CA ARG A 23 3.64 -3.31 -4.65
C ARG A 23 2.83 -3.41 -5.95
N GLN A 24 1.53 -3.70 -5.86
CA GLN A 24 0.65 -3.78 -7.03
C GLN A 24 0.58 -2.44 -7.78
N GLN A 25 0.43 -1.33 -7.06
CA GLN A 25 0.38 0.01 -7.66
C GLN A 25 1.68 0.41 -8.38
N MET A 26 2.82 -0.21 -8.04
CA MET A 26 4.10 0.01 -8.72
C MET A 26 4.18 -0.73 -10.06
N ASP A 27 3.54 -1.89 -10.16
CA ASP A 27 3.51 -2.71 -11.37
C ASP A 27 2.41 -2.24 -12.35
N GLU A 28 1.36 -1.58 -11.84
CA GLU A 28 0.29 -1.00 -12.64
C GLU A 28 0.72 0.32 -13.32
N LYS A 29 0.77 0.31 -14.66
CA LYS A 29 1.05 1.50 -15.49
C LYS A 29 -0.01 2.61 -15.39
N GLY A 30 -1.17 2.33 -14.79
CA GLY A 30 -2.32 3.24 -14.71
C GLY A 30 -2.34 4.15 -13.48
N THR A 31 -1.57 3.84 -12.44
CA THR A 31 -1.58 4.55 -11.16
C THR A 31 -1.01 5.98 -11.25
N ALA A 32 -0.35 6.31 -12.36
CA ALA A 32 0.24 7.62 -12.61
C ALA A 32 -0.78 8.77 -12.83
N LYS A 33 -2.08 8.46 -12.92
CA LYS A 33 -3.14 9.47 -13.06
C LYS A 33 -3.59 10.08 -11.73
N LEU A 34 -3.28 9.41 -10.61
CA LEU A 34 -3.65 9.85 -9.28
C LEU A 34 -2.51 10.65 -8.66
N SER A 35 -2.86 11.68 -7.91
CA SER A 35 -1.93 12.40 -7.04
C SER A 35 -1.36 11.49 -5.95
N PHE A 36 -0.28 11.93 -5.29
CA PHE A 36 0.29 11.20 -4.17
C PHE A 36 -0.74 10.98 -3.05
N ASP A 37 -1.48 12.01 -2.67
CA ASP A 37 -2.45 11.94 -1.56
C ASP A 37 -3.59 10.97 -1.84
N GLU A 38 -4.10 10.95 -3.09
CA GLU A 38 -5.12 9.98 -3.50
C GLU A 38 -4.60 8.54 -3.43
N ARG A 39 -3.38 8.30 -3.93
CA ARG A 39 -2.75 6.97 -3.85
C ARG A 39 -2.49 6.56 -2.41
N PHE A 40 -2.04 7.49 -1.58
CA PHE A 40 -1.77 7.23 -0.17
C PHE A 40 -3.07 6.90 0.58
N GLY A 41 -4.16 7.63 0.31
CA GLY A 41 -5.49 7.32 0.85
C GLY A 41 -5.92 5.88 0.54
N LEU A 42 -5.82 5.45 -0.73
CA LEU A 42 -6.15 4.08 -1.14
C LEU A 42 -5.35 3.00 -0.39
N LEU A 43 -4.07 3.28 -0.13
CA LEU A 43 -3.20 2.36 0.60
C LEU A 43 -3.62 2.23 2.08
N VAL A 44 -4.01 3.34 2.70
CA VAL A 44 -4.50 3.39 4.09
C VAL A 44 -5.85 2.69 4.21
N ASP A 45 -6.77 2.99 3.30
CA ASP A 45 -8.11 2.38 3.27
C ASP A 45 -8.03 0.87 3.14
N HIS A 46 -7.19 0.36 2.23
CA HIS A 46 -7.00 -1.08 2.04
C HIS A 46 -6.51 -1.81 3.31
N GLU A 47 -5.57 -1.21 4.02
CA GLU A 47 -5.08 -1.76 5.30
C GLU A 47 -6.16 -1.69 6.39
N TRP A 48 -6.86 -0.57 6.48
CA TRP A 48 -7.92 -0.36 7.45
C TRP A 48 -9.08 -1.35 7.28
N ASP A 49 -9.54 -1.55 6.05
CA ASP A 49 -10.61 -2.49 5.74
C ASP A 49 -10.19 -3.94 6.00
N THR A 50 -8.94 -4.28 5.72
CA THR A 50 -8.38 -5.61 6.05
C THR A 50 -8.40 -5.85 7.56
N ARG A 51 -8.02 -4.85 8.36
CA ARG A 51 -8.03 -4.93 9.82
C ARG A 51 -9.45 -5.06 10.39
N LYS A 52 -10.42 -4.37 9.81
CA LYS A 52 -11.84 -4.49 10.19
C LYS A 52 -12.44 -5.85 9.86
N THR A 53 -12.05 -6.43 8.73
CA THR A 53 -12.60 -7.72 8.26
C THR A 53 -11.99 -8.91 9.01
N THR A 54 -10.76 -8.75 9.52
CA THR A 54 -10.00 -9.82 10.20
C THR A 54 -10.06 -9.68 11.74
N ALA A 55 -10.74 -8.66 12.27
CA ALA A 55 -11.00 -8.47 13.71
C ALA A 55 -12.34 -9.08 14.11
#